data_AF-A0A6P7G790-F1
#
_entry.id   AF-A0A6P7G790-F1
#
_cell.length_a   1.000
_cell.length_b   1.000
_cell.length_c   1.000
_cell.angle_alpha   90.00
_cell.angle_beta   90.00
_cell.angle_gamma   90.00
#
_symmetry.space_group_name_H-M   'P 1'
#
loop_
_entity.id
_entity.type
_entity.pdbx_description
1 polymer ?
#
loop_
_entity_poly.entity_id
_entity_poly.type
_entity_poly.pdbx_seq_one_letter_code
_entity_poly.pdbx_strand_id
1 'polypeptide(L)'
;MKNYEIIENLKLKIACLASSIMFIAGVEHGLVNAYKLKDCFDKEPTAREAFQTFFTYAYEHIFHVIGYSFWLGSLIQFLNLQRTFYWSYTDVFIMLMGSVLTYRLKQLSQKIKETTKVRVNDMVVWKTLRKDYIRISELCFVVNEKLSGIIICCFLMDLYFVLIQLYGSLRNMESVIEKVYFFLSFGLVLLRIFCMCIFGGAVYEEWKNIKFHLSTVDATAYNAEVERLMTHVTTCELSLSGKNFFSIYRGLMLQMAGAIVTYELVLIQFYKRR
;
A
#
# COMPACT_ATOMS: atom_id res chain seq x y z
N MET A 1 -27.01 -5.59 -2.72
CA MET A 1 -26.44 -5.24 -4.04
C MET A 1 -26.27 -6.45 -4.99
N LYS A 2 -27.24 -7.39 -5.09
CA LYS A 2 -27.11 -8.55 -6.02
C LYS A 2 -27.39 -8.21 -7.50
N ASN A 3 -28.04 -7.08 -7.78
CA ASN A 3 -28.51 -6.68 -9.13
C ASN A 3 -27.69 -5.54 -9.75
N TYR A 4 -26.47 -5.30 -9.26
CA TYR A 4 -25.59 -4.28 -9.83
C TYR A 4 -24.75 -4.87 -10.96
N GLU A 5 -24.49 -4.07 -11.99
CA GLU A 5 -23.66 -4.50 -13.12
C GLU A 5 -22.24 -4.85 -12.68
N ILE A 6 -21.66 -5.83 -13.36
CA ILE A 6 -20.25 -6.20 -13.17
C ILE A 6 -19.41 -5.27 -14.02
N ILE A 7 -18.76 -4.31 -13.36
CA ILE A 7 -18.01 -3.24 -14.04
C ILE A 7 -16.66 -3.72 -14.56
N GLU A 8 -15.99 -4.60 -13.81
CA GLU A 8 -14.68 -5.12 -14.13
C GLU A 8 -14.48 -6.50 -13.47
N ASN A 9 -13.55 -7.30 -14.02
CA ASN A 9 -13.15 -8.57 -13.42
C ASN A 9 -12.24 -8.34 -12.20
N LEU A 10 -12.85 -7.95 -11.09
CA LEU A 10 -12.17 -7.62 -9.83
C LEU A 10 -11.28 -8.78 -9.35
N LYS A 11 -11.75 -10.02 -9.47
CA LYS A 11 -11.00 -11.21 -9.03
C LYS A 11 -9.68 -11.32 -9.78
N LEU A 12 -9.72 -11.24 -11.10
CA LEU A 12 -8.52 -11.31 -11.93
C LEU A 12 -7.57 -10.15 -11.65
N LYS A 13 -8.10 -8.93 -11.52
CA LYS A 13 -7.30 -7.73 -11.24
C LYS A 13 -6.57 -7.82 -9.90
N ILE A 14 -7.28 -8.21 -8.84
CA ILE A 14 -6.73 -8.42 -7.50
C ILE A 14 -5.70 -9.55 -7.50
N ALA A 15 -6.00 -10.68 -8.13
CA ALA A 15 -5.10 -11.82 -8.20
C ALA A 15 -3.81 -11.49 -8.98
N CYS A 16 -3.93 -10.78 -10.10
CA CYS A 16 -2.79 -10.35 -10.89
C CYS A 16 -1.91 -9.39 -10.09
N LEU A 17 -2.50 -8.35 -9.48
CA LEU A 17 -1.78 -7.38 -8.66
C LEU A 17 -1.04 -8.05 -7.50
N ALA A 18 -1.73 -8.89 -6.73
CA ALA A 18 -1.15 -9.57 -5.59
C ALA A 18 0.00 -10.50 -6.03
N SER A 19 -0.23 -11.32 -7.06
CA SER A 19 0.79 -12.24 -7.57
C SER A 19 2.00 -11.49 -8.12
N SER A 20 1.80 -10.40 -8.88
CA SER A 20 2.90 -9.63 -9.46
C SER A 20 3.78 -8.99 -8.37
N ILE A 21 3.19 -8.29 -7.40
CA ILE A 21 3.96 -7.62 -6.34
C ILE A 21 4.70 -8.64 -5.47
N MET A 22 4.03 -9.71 -5.06
CA MET A 22 4.64 -10.75 -4.23
C MET A 22 5.74 -11.52 -4.97
N PHE A 23 5.56 -11.78 -6.27
CA PHE A 23 6.59 -12.41 -7.10
C PHE A 23 7.83 -11.53 -7.22
N ILE A 24 7.65 -10.25 -7.53
CA ILE A 24 8.77 -9.31 -7.69
C ILE A 24 9.54 -9.16 -6.37
N ALA A 25 8.85 -9.02 -5.23
CA ALA A 25 9.48 -8.96 -3.91
C ALA A 25 10.26 -10.26 -3.58
N GLY A 26 9.70 -11.42 -3.91
CA GLY A 26 10.36 -12.71 -3.72
C GLY A 26 11.61 -12.87 -4.58
N VAL A 27 11.53 -12.49 -5.87
CA VAL A 27 12.65 -12.54 -6.80
C VAL A 27 13.77 -11.58 -6.38
N GLU A 28 13.44 -10.34 -6.03
CA GLU A 28 14.41 -9.37 -5.52
C GLU A 28 15.16 -9.93 -4.30
N HIS A 29 14.43 -10.34 -3.27
CA HIS A 29 15.03 -10.86 -2.05
C HIS A 29 15.86 -12.13 -2.30
N GLY A 30 15.37 -13.02 -3.15
CA GLY A 30 16.08 -14.24 -3.55
C GLY A 30 17.39 -13.95 -4.28
N LEU A 31 17.36 -13.09 -5.30
CA LEU A 31 18.53 -12.74 -6.10
C LEU A 31 19.62 -12.08 -5.26
N VAL A 32 19.25 -11.16 -4.37
CA VAL A 32 20.20 -10.44 -3.51
C VAL A 32 20.88 -11.39 -2.54
N ASN A 33 20.13 -12.28 -1.88
CA ASN A 33 20.70 -13.24 -0.95
C ASN A 33 21.54 -14.30 -1.69
N ALA A 34 21.08 -14.78 -2.85
CA ALA A 34 21.84 -15.72 -3.67
C ALA A 34 23.17 -15.12 -4.13
N TYR A 35 23.17 -13.85 -4.55
CA TYR A 35 24.39 -13.15 -4.92
C TYR A 35 25.35 -13.01 -3.73
N LYS A 36 24.87 -12.51 -2.58
CA LYS A 36 25.69 -12.35 -1.37
C LYS A 36 26.31 -13.67 -0.92
N LEU A 37 25.53 -14.76 -1.01
CA LEU A 37 26.00 -16.09 -0.69
C LEU A 37 27.10 -16.53 -1.69
N LYS A 38 26.86 -16.37 -3.00
CA LYS A 38 27.86 -16.66 -4.03
C LYS A 38 29.18 -15.91 -3.78
N ASP A 39 29.11 -14.61 -3.49
CA ASP A 39 30.29 -13.79 -3.19
C ASP A 39 31.08 -14.31 -1.98
N CYS A 40 30.41 -14.89 -0.98
CA CYS A 40 31.09 -15.56 0.14
C CYS A 40 31.75 -16.88 -0.29
N PHE A 41 31.07 -17.67 -1.14
CA PHE A 41 31.63 -18.91 -1.70
C PHE A 41 32.83 -18.67 -2.62
N ASP A 42 32.88 -17.53 -3.32
CA ASP A 42 33.99 -17.17 -4.19
C ASP A 42 35.23 -16.71 -3.37
N LYS A 43 35.04 -16.26 -2.12
CA LYS A 43 36.10 -15.73 -1.23
C LYS A 43 36.63 -16.74 -0.23
N GLU A 44 35.79 -17.65 0.24
CA GLU A 44 36.15 -18.62 1.30
C GLU A 44 36.54 -19.98 0.71
N PRO A 45 37.57 -20.65 1.25
CA PRO A 45 38.07 -21.89 0.68
C PRO A 45 37.15 -23.10 0.92
N THR A 46 36.29 -23.04 1.93
CA THR A 46 35.32 -24.12 2.22
C THR A 46 33.89 -23.61 2.33
N ALA A 47 32.93 -24.47 1.98
CA ALA A 47 31.50 -24.15 2.10
C ALA A 47 31.09 -23.78 3.54
N ARG A 48 31.72 -24.39 4.53
CA ARG A 48 31.44 -24.12 5.95
C ARG A 48 31.84 -22.69 6.32
N GLU A 49 33.02 -22.25 5.91
CA GLU A 49 33.49 -20.89 6.12
C GLU A 49 32.65 -19.89 5.34
N ALA A 50 32.29 -20.19 4.08
CA ALA A 50 31.38 -19.36 3.28
C ALA A 50 30.04 -19.10 4.00
N PHE A 51 29.39 -20.15 4.53
CA PHE A 51 28.16 -20.00 5.30
C PHE A 51 28.37 -19.23 6.61
N GLN A 52 29.49 -19.47 7.30
CA GLN A 52 29.81 -18.76 8.53
C GLN A 52 30.00 -17.27 8.27
N THR A 53 30.80 -16.89 7.27
CA THR A 53 31.02 -15.50 6.85
C THR A 53 29.70 -14.86 6.40
N PHE A 54 28.89 -15.56 5.60
CA PHE A 54 27.58 -15.06 5.16
C PHE A 54 26.65 -14.75 6.35
N PHE A 55 26.47 -15.70 7.28
CA PHE A 55 25.55 -15.51 8.40
C PHE A 55 26.04 -14.49 9.42
N THR A 56 27.35 -14.50 9.73
CA THR A 56 27.93 -13.53 10.66
C THR A 56 27.90 -12.11 10.11
N TYR A 57 28.14 -11.93 8.80
CA TYR A 57 28.02 -10.64 8.14
C TYR A 57 26.56 -10.18 8.03
N ALA A 58 25.64 -11.05 7.62
CA ALA A 58 24.22 -10.69 7.44
C ALA A 58 23.51 -10.37 8.77
N TYR A 59 23.93 -11.01 9.86
CA TYR A 59 23.30 -10.93 11.18
C TYR A 59 24.30 -10.60 12.29
N GLU A 60 25.21 -9.66 12.01
CA GLU A 60 26.29 -9.25 12.92
C GLU A 60 25.77 -8.93 14.33
N HIS A 61 24.67 -8.18 14.43
CA HIS A 61 24.01 -7.83 15.68
C HIS A 61 23.58 -9.02 16.55
N ILE A 62 23.32 -10.19 15.95
CA ILE A 62 22.96 -11.42 16.67
C ILE A 62 24.23 -12.19 17.03
N PHE A 63 25.10 -12.42 16.04
CA PHE A 63 26.28 -13.25 16.21
C PHE A 63 27.43 -12.59 17.00
N HIS A 64 27.36 -11.27 17.22
CA HIS A 64 28.22 -10.59 18.17
C HIS A 64 27.88 -10.95 19.63
N VAL A 65 26.63 -11.30 19.92
CA VAL A 65 26.17 -11.65 21.27
C VAL A 65 26.10 -13.16 21.48
N ILE A 66 25.70 -13.90 20.44
CA ILE A 66 25.51 -15.35 20.46
C ILE A 66 26.56 -16.00 19.55
N GLY A 67 27.25 -17.05 20.04
CA GLY A 67 28.20 -17.79 19.22
C GLY A 67 27.58 -18.35 17.93
N TYR A 68 28.37 -18.38 16.85
CA TYR A 68 27.91 -18.89 15.56
C TYR A 68 27.45 -20.35 15.62
N SER A 69 26.29 -20.61 15.00
CA SER A 69 25.77 -21.95 14.74
C SER A 69 25.06 -21.94 13.39
N PHE A 70 25.37 -22.92 12.53
CA PHE A 70 24.76 -23.04 11.20
C PHE A 70 23.23 -23.12 11.25
N TRP A 71 22.71 -23.89 12.21
CA TRP A 71 21.26 -24.06 12.38
C TRP A 71 20.58 -22.77 12.84
N LEU A 72 21.24 -22.01 13.73
CA LEU A 72 20.74 -20.70 14.15
C LEU A 72 20.74 -19.71 12.99
N GLY A 73 21.82 -19.66 12.20
CA GLY A 73 21.92 -18.80 11.01
C GLY A 73 20.83 -19.12 9.98
N SER A 74 20.59 -20.41 9.74
CA SER A 74 19.55 -20.88 8.82
C SER A 74 18.15 -20.53 9.31
N LEU A 75 17.87 -20.67 10.62
CA LEU A 75 16.61 -20.25 11.23
C LEU A 75 16.39 -18.74 11.08
N ILE A 76 17.41 -17.92 11.38
CA ILE A 76 17.33 -16.46 11.24
C ILE A 76 17.10 -16.06 9.77
N GLN A 77 17.80 -16.71 8.83
CA GLN A 77 17.60 -16.48 7.40
C GLN A 77 16.17 -16.80 6.95
N PHE A 78 15.59 -17.90 7.45
CA PHE A 78 14.21 -18.26 7.19
C PHE A 78 13.22 -17.24 7.77
N LEU A 79 13.45 -16.78 9.00
CA LEU A 79 12.63 -15.73 9.62
C LEU A 79 12.73 -14.40 8.87
N ASN A 80 13.91 -14.05 8.38
CA ASN A 80 14.11 -12.85 7.56
C ASN A 80 13.36 -12.95 6.22
N LEU A 81 13.38 -14.13 5.58
CA LEU A 81 12.57 -14.38 4.39
C LEU A 81 11.07 -14.20 4.69
N GLN A 82 10.58 -14.80 5.78
CA GLN A 82 9.18 -14.63 6.19
C GLN A 82 8.84 -13.17 6.46
N ARG A 83 9.72 -12.43 7.15
CA ARG A 83 9.54 -10.99 7.41
C ARG A 83 9.34 -10.21 6.12
N THR A 84 10.15 -10.45 5.09
CA THR A 84 10.04 -9.78 3.78
C THR A 84 8.71 -10.06 3.11
N PHE A 85 8.24 -11.32 3.16
CA PHE A 85 6.93 -11.69 2.63
C PHE A 85 5.78 -11.09 3.44
N TYR A 86 5.84 -11.11 4.77
CA TYR A 86 4.81 -10.52 5.63
C TYR A 86 4.68 -9.01 5.42
N TRP A 87 5.81 -8.31 5.28
CA TRP A 87 5.80 -6.89 4.97
C TRP A 87 5.13 -6.63 3.63
N SER A 88 5.59 -7.27 2.55
CA SER A 88 5.01 -7.09 1.20
C SER A 88 3.54 -7.49 1.13
N TYR A 89 3.16 -8.55 1.85
CA TYR A 89 1.78 -9.02 1.93
C TYR A 89 0.87 -8.00 2.61
N THR A 90 1.35 -7.32 3.65
CA THR A 90 0.58 -6.32 4.38
C THR A 90 0.19 -5.15 3.46
N ASP A 91 1.14 -4.66 2.66
CA ASP A 91 0.90 -3.61 1.67
C ASP A 91 -0.14 -4.05 0.64
N VAL A 92 0.05 -5.24 0.07
CA VAL A 92 -0.86 -5.83 -0.93
C VAL A 92 -2.25 -5.98 -0.31
N PHE A 93 -2.36 -6.49 0.91
CA PHE A 93 -3.62 -6.68 1.60
C PHE A 93 -4.41 -5.37 1.74
N ILE A 94 -3.75 -4.25 2.07
CA ILE A 94 -4.37 -2.92 2.09
C ILE A 94 -4.86 -2.53 0.69
N MET A 95 -4.06 -2.76 -0.37
CA MET A 95 -4.46 -2.49 -1.76
C MET A 95 -5.70 -3.30 -2.15
N LEU A 96 -5.79 -4.57 -1.72
CA LEU A 96 -6.94 -5.43 -2.02
C LEU A 96 -8.21 -4.91 -1.33
N MET A 97 -8.11 -4.54 -0.06
CA MET A 97 -9.23 -3.99 0.70
C MET A 97 -9.73 -2.68 0.11
N GLY A 98 -8.81 -1.78 -0.27
CA GLY A 98 -9.14 -0.55 -1.01
C GLY A 98 -9.83 -0.85 -2.35
N SER A 99 -9.32 -1.84 -3.09
CA SER A 99 -9.89 -2.25 -4.39
C SER A 99 -11.32 -2.80 -4.27
N VAL A 100 -11.59 -3.64 -3.26
CA VAL A 100 -12.92 -4.22 -3.04
C VAL A 100 -13.94 -3.14 -2.64
N LEU A 101 -13.57 -2.24 -1.73
CA LEU A 101 -14.42 -1.12 -1.34
C LEU A 101 -14.69 -0.19 -2.52
N THR A 102 -13.64 0.18 -3.25
CA THR A 102 -13.73 1.00 -4.47
C THR A 102 -14.67 0.35 -5.48
N TYR A 103 -14.57 -0.95 -5.71
CA TYR A 103 -15.46 -1.65 -6.63
C TYR A 103 -16.94 -1.51 -6.23
N ARG A 104 -17.27 -1.67 -4.95
CA ARG A 104 -18.64 -1.49 -4.45
C ARG A 104 -19.11 -0.04 -4.58
N LEU A 105 -18.24 0.93 -4.29
CA LEU A 105 -18.55 2.34 -4.49
C LEU A 105 -18.76 2.68 -5.97
N LYS A 106 -17.97 2.12 -6.89
CA LYS A 106 -18.18 2.30 -8.34
C LYS A 106 -19.53 1.78 -8.81
N GLN A 107 -19.95 0.61 -8.33
CA GLN A 107 -21.28 0.06 -8.60
C GLN A 107 -22.38 1.03 -8.19
N LEU A 108 -22.26 1.59 -6.99
CA LEU A 108 -23.21 2.59 -6.51
C LEU A 108 -23.14 3.91 -7.33
N SER A 109 -21.93 4.41 -7.58
CA SER A 109 -21.65 5.64 -8.31
C SER A 109 -22.25 5.62 -9.71
N GLN A 110 -22.05 4.53 -10.46
CA GLN A 110 -22.63 4.35 -11.78
C GLN A 110 -24.16 4.32 -11.72
N LYS A 111 -24.74 3.61 -10.74
CA LYS A 111 -26.20 3.57 -10.62
C LYS A 111 -26.80 4.93 -10.27
N ILE A 112 -26.15 5.70 -9.40
CA ILE A 112 -26.54 7.08 -9.10
C ILE A 112 -26.44 7.95 -10.34
N LYS A 113 -25.35 7.85 -11.10
CA LYS A 113 -25.13 8.60 -12.35
C LYS A 113 -26.22 8.33 -13.37
N GLU A 114 -26.58 7.06 -13.59
CA GLU A 114 -27.67 6.66 -14.49
C GLU A 114 -29.02 7.18 -14.03
N THR A 115 -29.34 7.00 -12.75
CA THR A 115 -30.61 7.44 -12.14
C THR A 115 -30.76 8.96 -12.26
N THR A 116 -29.67 9.68 -12.06
CA THR A 116 -29.59 11.14 -12.25
C THR A 116 -29.79 11.54 -13.70
N LYS A 117 -29.12 10.85 -14.65
CA LYS A 117 -29.20 11.15 -16.09
C LYS A 117 -30.61 10.95 -16.65
N VAL A 118 -31.32 9.92 -16.20
CA VAL A 118 -32.70 9.61 -16.64
C VAL A 118 -33.75 10.44 -15.86
N ARG A 119 -33.33 11.26 -14.88
CA ARG A 119 -34.21 12.12 -14.08
C ARG A 119 -35.31 11.33 -13.35
N VAL A 120 -34.93 10.18 -12.78
CA VAL A 120 -35.87 9.30 -12.06
C VAL A 120 -36.40 10.01 -10.81
N ASN A 121 -37.71 10.26 -10.76
CA ASN A 121 -38.39 10.79 -9.58
C ASN A 121 -39.17 9.70 -8.82
N ASP A 122 -38.50 8.59 -8.50
CA ASP A 122 -39.07 7.49 -7.72
C ASP A 122 -38.38 7.42 -6.36
N MET A 123 -39.13 7.68 -5.29
CA MET A 123 -38.63 7.64 -3.91
C MET A 123 -38.12 6.25 -3.51
N VAL A 124 -38.70 5.16 -4.04
CA VAL A 124 -38.29 3.79 -3.71
C VAL A 124 -36.90 3.49 -4.26
N VAL A 125 -36.60 3.98 -5.47
CA VAL A 125 -35.28 3.86 -6.11
C VAL A 125 -34.23 4.61 -5.29
N TRP A 126 -34.47 5.89 -4.98
CA TRP A 126 -33.54 6.70 -4.20
C TRP A 126 -33.33 6.18 -2.77
N LYS A 127 -34.39 5.68 -2.13
CA LYS A 127 -34.29 5.02 -0.82
C LYS A 127 -33.44 3.76 -0.88
N THR A 128 -33.49 3.02 -1.97
CA THR A 128 -32.64 1.83 -2.18
C THR A 128 -31.18 2.22 -2.35
N LEU A 129 -30.89 3.24 -3.18
CA LEU A 129 -29.54 3.79 -3.34
C LEU A 129 -28.96 4.28 -2.00
N ARG A 130 -29.79 4.95 -1.18
CA ARG A 130 -29.38 5.40 0.15
C ARG A 130 -29.07 4.24 1.09
N LYS A 131 -29.90 3.20 1.12
CA LYS A 131 -29.63 2.00 1.93
C LYS A 131 -28.35 1.30 1.50
N ASP A 132 -28.09 1.20 0.20
CA ASP A 132 -26.86 0.60 -0.30
C ASP A 132 -25.63 1.47 0.00
N TYR A 133 -25.74 2.80 -0.07
CA TYR A 133 -24.68 3.71 0.40
C TYR A 133 -24.36 3.52 1.88
N ILE A 134 -25.38 3.44 2.75
CA ILE A 134 -25.20 3.23 4.19
C ILE A 134 -24.45 1.92 4.45
N ARG A 135 -24.86 0.82 3.80
CA ARG A 135 -24.18 -0.49 3.94
C ARG A 135 -22.71 -0.44 3.52
N ILE A 136 -22.39 0.25 2.42
CA ILE A 136 -20.99 0.41 1.99
C ILE A 136 -20.21 1.29 2.96
N SER A 137 -20.86 2.33 3.50
CA SER A 137 -20.25 3.22 4.50
C SER A 137 -19.94 2.46 5.79
N GLU A 138 -20.88 1.68 6.31
CA GLU A 138 -20.69 0.79 7.45
C GLU A 138 -19.53 -0.20 7.22
N LEU A 139 -19.47 -0.81 6.02
CA LEU A 139 -18.36 -1.68 5.66
C LEU A 139 -17.01 -0.94 5.66
N CYS A 140 -16.96 0.27 5.11
CA CYS A 140 -15.76 1.11 5.11
C CYS A 140 -15.32 1.43 6.56
N PHE A 141 -16.26 1.75 7.45
CA PHE A 141 -15.98 1.98 8.86
C PHE A 141 -15.41 0.76 9.57
N VAL A 142 -16.00 -0.43 9.35
CA VAL A 142 -15.47 -1.68 9.91
C VAL A 142 -14.05 -1.95 9.40
N VAL A 143 -13.80 -1.71 8.11
CA VAL A 143 -12.45 -1.86 7.53
C VAL A 143 -11.47 -0.88 8.18
N ASN A 144 -11.82 0.39 8.35
CA ASN A 144 -10.97 1.36 9.05
C ASN A 144 -10.76 1.00 10.52
N GLU A 145 -11.79 0.55 11.24
CA GLU A 145 -11.66 0.14 12.63
C GLU A 145 -10.61 -0.96 12.81
N LYS A 146 -10.65 -1.99 11.94
CA LYS A 146 -9.74 -3.14 12.02
C LYS A 146 -8.37 -2.89 11.39
N LEU A 147 -8.30 -2.11 10.30
CA LEU A 147 -7.07 -1.96 9.53
C LEU A 147 -6.31 -0.66 9.81
N SER A 148 -6.92 0.33 10.46
CA SER A 148 -6.29 1.64 10.72
C SER A 148 -4.90 1.55 11.37
N GLY A 149 -4.72 0.64 12.33
CA GLY A 149 -3.42 0.43 12.98
C GLY A 149 -2.40 -0.21 12.04
N ILE A 150 -2.84 -1.18 11.24
CA ILE A 150 -2.02 -1.85 10.23
C ILE A 150 -1.59 -0.84 9.15
N ILE A 151 -2.51 0.01 8.68
CA ILE A 151 -2.24 1.07 7.70
C ILE A 151 -1.16 2.02 8.22
N ILE A 152 -1.25 2.50 9.46
CA ILE A 152 -0.20 3.35 10.03
C ILE A 152 1.14 2.63 10.06
N CYS A 153 1.17 1.42 10.61
CA CYS A 153 2.41 0.67 10.75
C CYS A 153 3.06 0.42 9.39
N CYS A 154 2.25 0.05 8.39
CA CYS A 154 2.68 -0.15 7.00
C CYS A 154 3.32 1.11 6.41
N PHE A 155 2.63 2.24 6.44
CA PHE A 155 3.18 3.51 5.91
C PHE A 155 4.42 3.99 6.67
N LEU A 156 4.47 3.80 7.99
CA LEU A 156 5.65 4.12 8.79
C LEU A 156 6.84 3.23 8.45
N MET A 157 6.63 1.92 8.28
CA MET A 157 7.68 0.97 7.92
C MET A 157 8.22 1.25 6.51
N ASP A 158 7.33 1.54 5.56
CA ASP A 158 7.72 1.91 4.20
C ASP A 158 8.52 3.21 4.18
N LEU A 159 8.04 4.24 4.89
CA LEU A 159 8.76 5.51 5.01
C LEU A 159 10.11 5.34 5.71
N TYR A 160 10.17 4.58 6.79
CA TYR A 160 11.40 4.28 7.51
C TYR A 160 12.44 3.61 6.60
N PHE A 161 12.02 2.64 5.79
CA PHE A 161 12.90 1.95 4.87
C PHE A 161 13.39 2.86 3.74
N VAL A 162 12.51 3.70 3.18
CA VAL A 162 12.86 4.74 2.21
C VAL A 162 13.94 5.67 2.78
N LEU A 163 13.77 6.16 4.01
CA LEU A 163 14.71 7.06 4.66
C LEU A 163 16.07 6.39 4.94
N ILE A 164 16.09 5.13 5.36
CA ILE A 164 17.34 4.38 5.56
C ILE A 164 18.07 4.18 4.23
N GLN A 165 17.36 3.82 3.17
CA GLN A 165 17.97 3.62 1.87
C GLN A 165 18.56 4.92 1.33
N LEU A 166 17.82 6.02 1.44
CA LEU A 166 18.32 7.33 1.03
C LEU A 166 19.54 7.77 1.85
N TYR A 167 19.50 7.61 3.17
CA TYR A 167 20.67 7.85 4.03
C TYR A 167 21.86 6.99 3.59
N GLY A 168 21.65 5.69 3.35
CA GLY A 168 22.68 4.77 2.85
C GLY A 168 23.22 5.19 1.48
N SER A 169 22.42 5.87 0.66
CA SER A 169 22.83 6.38 -0.65
C SER A 169 23.79 7.56 -0.61
N LEU A 170 23.90 8.25 0.55
CA LEU A 170 24.91 9.29 0.75
C LEU A 170 26.32 8.72 0.93
N ARG A 171 26.43 7.44 1.29
CA ARG A 171 27.71 6.73 1.36
C ARG A 171 28.16 6.34 -0.06
N ASN A 172 29.47 6.38 -0.31
CA ASN A 172 30.02 5.83 -1.55
C ASN A 172 29.73 4.32 -1.62
N MET A 173 28.86 3.94 -2.56
CA MET A 173 28.65 2.53 -2.92
C MET A 173 29.78 2.11 -3.87
N GLU A 174 30.71 1.31 -3.38
CA GLU A 174 31.88 0.89 -4.15
C GLU A 174 31.55 -0.23 -5.13
N SER A 175 30.66 -1.15 -4.74
CA SER A 175 30.30 -2.31 -5.57
C SER A 175 29.12 -2.02 -6.51
N VAL A 176 29.20 -2.57 -7.73
CA VAL A 176 28.08 -2.50 -8.71
C VAL A 176 26.82 -3.17 -8.13
N ILE A 177 26.98 -4.21 -7.32
CA ILE A 177 25.87 -4.94 -6.72
C ILE A 177 25.14 -4.11 -5.68
N GLU A 178 25.87 -3.41 -4.81
CA GLU A 178 25.25 -2.52 -3.82
C GLU A 178 24.40 -1.45 -4.51
N LYS A 179 24.87 -0.90 -5.64
CA LYS A 179 24.11 0.04 -6.47
C LYS A 179 22.86 -0.60 -7.06
N VAL A 180 22.99 -1.76 -7.71
CA VAL A 180 21.85 -2.46 -8.33
C VAL A 180 20.81 -2.83 -7.28
N TYR A 181 21.24 -3.37 -6.14
CA TYR A 181 20.37 -3.68 -5.01
C TYR A 181 19.65 -2.44 -4.51
N PHE A 182 20.38 -1.35 -4.28
CA PHE A 182 19.80 -0.09 -3.83
C PHE A 182 18.71 0.38 -4.78
N PHE A 183 18.99 0.53 -6.08
CA PHE A 183 18.00 1.06 -7.02
C PHE A 183 16.78 0.14 -7.19
N LEU A 184 16.99 -1.18 -7.23
CA LEU A 184 15.88 -2.13 -7.33
C LEU A 184 15.02 -2.10 -6.06
N SER A 185 15.63 -2.26 -4.90
CA SER A 185 14.91 -2.32 -3.62
C SER A 185 14.18 -1.01 -3.32
N PHE A 186 14.85 0.12 -3.53
CA PHE A 186 14.27 1.45 -3.38
C PHE A 186 13.11 1.69 -4.34
N GLY A 187 13.30 1.37 -5.62
CA GLY A 187 12.25 1.48 -6.64
C GLY A 187 11.03 0.64 -6.30
N LEU A 188 11.22 -0.57 -5.78
CA LEU A 188 10.12 -1.46 -5.39
C LEU A 188 9.34 -0.97 -4.18
N VAL A 189 10.02 -0.41 -3.17
CA VAL A 189 9.34 0.19 -2.02
C VAL A 189 8.53 1.41 -2.45
N LEU A 190 9.11 2.30 -3.27
CA LEU A 190 8.37 3.45 -3.83
C LEU A 190 7.17 3.01 -4.67
N LEU A 191 7.33 1.99 -5.50
CA LEU A 191 6.24 1.41 -6.28
C LEU A 191 5.13 0.88 -5.39
N ARG A 192 5.45 0.20 -4.29
CA ARG A 192 4.46 -0.31 -3.32
C ARG A 192 3.70 0.83 -2.64
N ILE A 193 4.40 1.84 -2.12
CA ILE A 193 3.76 3.04 -1.53
C ILE A 193 2.83 3.70 -2.56
N PHE A 194 3.30 3.83 -3.80
CA PHE A 194 2.51 4.40 -4.89
C PHE A 194 1.24 3.61 -5.17
N CYS A 195 1.36 2.28 -5.31
CA CYS A 195 0.22 1.39 -5.48
C CYS A 195 -0.75 1.48 -4.29
N MET A 196 -0.26 1.49 -3.05
CA MET A 196 -1.12 1.67 -1.87
C MET A 196 -1.91 2.98 -1.91
N CYS A 197 -1.27 4.09 -2.26
CA CYS A 197 -1.94 5.38 -2.43
C CYS A 197 -2.98 5.38 -3.54
N ILE A 198 -2.71 4.69 -4.67
CA ILE A 198 -3.68 4.55 -5.76
C ILE A 198 -4.89 3.70 -5.35
N PHE A 199 -4.66 2.50 -4.85
CA PHE A 199 -5.73 1.53 -4.57
C PHE A 199 -6.51 1.88 -3.30
N GLY A 200 -5.82 2.34 -2.25
CA GLY A 200 -6.45 2.84 -1.04
C GLY A 200 -7.16 4.19 -1.25
N GLY A 201 -6.53 5.09 -2.02
CA GLY A 201 -7.10 6.40 -2.33
C GLY A 201 -8.26 6.37 -3.32
N ALA A 202 -8.40 5.31 -4.11
CA ALA A 202 -9.53 5.16 -5.02
C ALA A 202 -10.90 5.14 -4.31
N VAL A 203 -10.95 4.71 -3.04
CA VAL A 203 -12.17 4.78 -2.20
C VAL A 203 -12.64 6.23 -2.07
N TYR A 204 -11.72 7.12 -1.73
CA TYR A 204 -11.98 8.54 -1.56
C TYR A 204 -12.36 9.24 -2.88
N GLU A 205 -11.67 8.90 -3.98
CA GLU A 205 -11.99 9.44 -5.30
C GLU A 205 -13.40 9.02 -5.75
N GLU A 206 -13.80 7.76 -5.53
CA GLU A 206 -15.16 7.32 -5.89
C GLU A 206 -16.24 7.90 -4.98
N TRP A 207 -15.94 8.14 -3.70
CA TRP A 207 -16.83 8.91 -2.83
C TRP A 207 -17.06 10.34 -3.35
N LYS A 208 -16.00 11.01 -3.81
CA LYS A 208 -16.13 12.32 -4.48
C LYS A 208 -17.00 12.25 -5.74
N ASN A 209 -16.84 11.21 -6.56
CA ASN A 209 -17.67 11.01 -7.75
C ASN A 209 -19.15 10.86 -7.39
N ILE A 210 -19.47 10.08 -6.36
CA ILE A 210 -20.85 9.93 -5.86
C ILE A 210 -21.41 11.31 -5.45
N LYS A 211 -20.65 12.06 -4.65
CA LYS A 211 -21.04 13.40 -4.20
C LYS A 211 -21.30 14.34 -5.39
N PHE A 212 -20.40 14.31 -6.38
CA PHE A 212 -20.56 15.09 -7.61
C PHE A 212 -21.83 14.70 -8.37
N HIS A 213 -22.08 13.42 -8.61
CA HIS A 213 -23.28 12.97 -9.33
C HIS A 213 -24.57 13.38 -8.62
N LEU A 214 -24.63 13.27 -7.29
CA LEU A 214 -25.79 13.73 -6.53
C LEU A 214 -25.99 15.25 -6.62
N SER A 215 -24.93 16.03 -6.77
CA SER A 215 -25.03 17.49 -6.88
C SER A 215 -25.55 17.96 -8.23
N THR A 216 -25.57 17.06 -9.21
CA THR A 216 -26.06 17.31 -10.57
C THR A 216 -27.51 16.85 -10.80
N VAL A 217 -28.23 16.45 -9.75
CA VAL A 217 -29.63 16.04 -9.86
C VAL A 217 -30.51 17.22 -10.24
N ASP A 218 -31.28 17.04 -11.32
CA ASP A 218 -32.22 18.04 -11.84
C ASP A 218 -33.36 18.31 -10.85
N ALA A 219 -33.84 19.55 -10.79
CA ALA A 219 -34.94 19.95 -9.91
C ALA A 219 -36.22 19.11 -10.10
N THR A 220 -36.47 18.62 -11.32
CA THR A 220 -37.63 17.75 -11.63
C THR A 220 -37.55 16.34 -11.04
N ALA A 221 -36.32 15.87 -10.77
CA ALA A 221 -36.04 14.56 -10.18
C ALA A 221 -35.69 14.64 -8.68
N TYR A 222 -35.53 15.86 -8.16
CA TYR A 222 -35.14 16.10 -6.78
C TYR A 222 -36.31 15.82 -5.82
N ASN A 223 -36.09 14.95 -4.84
CA ASN A 223 -37.07 14.61 -3.82
C ASN A 223 -36.39 14.41 -2.45
N ALA A 224 -37.21 14.19 -1.42
CA ALA A 224 -36.73 14.05 -0.04
C ALA A 224 -35.69 12.92 0.16
N GLU A 225 -35.72 11.85 -0.65
CA GLU A 225 -34.71 10.77 -0.54
C GLU A 225 -33.38 11.15 -1.20
N VAL A 226 -33.39 11.97 -2.27
CA VAL A 226 -32.18 12.58 -2.84
C VAL A 226 -31.52 13.49 -1.81
N GLU A 227 -32.31 14.36 -1.16
CA GLU A 227 -31.83 15.27 -0.11
C GLU A 227 -31.17 14.48 1.03
N ARG A 228 -31.87 13.48 1.58
CA ARG A 228 -31.33 12.61 2.64
C ARG A 228 -30.03 11.91 2.26
N LEU A 229 -29.96 11.41 1.02
CA LEU A 229 -28.76 10.75 0.52
C LEU A 229 -27.60 11.75 0.38
N MET A 230 -27.87 12.94 -0.15
CA MET A 230 -26.88 14.02 -0.25
C MET A 230 -26.35 14.43 1.12
N THR A 231 -27.23 14.57 2.12
CA THR A 231 -26.83 14.86 3.49
C THR A 231 -25.90 13.77 4.01
N HIS A 232 -26.29 12.49 3.89
CA HIS A 232 -25.44 11.37 4.34
C HIS A 232 -24.06 11.38 3.68
N VAL A 233 -23.99 11.55 2.34
CA VAL A 233 -22.73 11.58 1.60
C VAL A 233 -21.86 12.76 2.00
N THR A 234 -22.46 13.91 2.30
CA THR A 234 -21.73 15.12 2.68
C THR A 234 -21.23 15.06 4.12
N THR A 235 -22.00 14.46 5.03
CA THR A 235 -21.60 14.31 6.44
C THR A 235 -20.63 13.16 6.68
N CYS A 236 -20.62 12.16 5.78
CA CYS A 236 -19.83 10.95 5.94
C CYS A 236 -18.82 10.82 4.78
N GLU A 237 -17.61 11.31 5.01
CA GLU A 237 -16.50 11.06 4.09
C GLU A 237 -16.08 9.59 4.14
N LEU A 238 -15.93 8.96 2.97
CA LEU A 238 -15.41 7.60 2.87
C LEU A 238 -13.99 7.63 2.32
N SER A 239 -13.04 7.28 3.17
CA SER A 239 -11.63 7.10 2.82
C SER A 239 -11.02 6.02 3.72
N LEU A 240 -9.98 5.34 3.25
CA LEU A 240 -9.17 4.52 4.15
C LEU A 240 -8.24 5.42 4.96
N SER A 241 -8.13 5.20 6.27
CA SER A 241 -7.35 6.09 7.14
C SER A 241 -6.41 5.33 8.08
N GLY A 242 -5.28 5.96 8.39
CA GLY A 242 -4.37 5.54 9.45
C GLY A 242 -4.78 6.16 10.77
N LYS A 243 -5.66 5.52 11.54
CA LYS A 243 -6.26 5.97 12.83
C LYS A 243 -6.70 7.45 12.82
N ASN A 244 -7.15 7.95 11.66
CA ASN A 244 -7.51 9.35 11.44
C ASN A 244 -6.34 10.36 11.58
N PHE A 245 -5.08 9.92 11.69
CA PHE A 245 -3.92 10.81 11.53
C PHE A 245 -3.79 11.31 10.09
N PHE A 246 -4.07 10.42 9.13
CA PHE A 246 -4.11 10.74 7.71
C PHE A 246 -5.12 9.85 7.00
N SER A 247 -5.68 10.37 5.91
CA SER A 247 -6.49 9.61 4.97
C SER A 247 -5.66 9.29 3.73
N ILE A 248 -5.87 8.11 3.16
CA ILE A 248 -5.22 7.71 1.91
C ILE A 248 -5.97 8.37 0.75
N TYR A 249 -5.28 9.23 0.01
CA TYR A 249 -5.72 9.81 -1.25
C TYR A 249 -4.50 9.98 -2.17
N ARG A 250 -4.71 10.18 -3.47
CA ARG A 250 -3.59 10.23 -4.44
C ARG A 250 -2.57 11.33 -4.14
N GLY A 251 -3.02 12.45 -3.58
CA GLY A 251 -2.17 13.57 -3.16
C GLY A 251 -1.29 13.30 -1.94
N LEU A 252 -1.58 12.28 -1.12
CA LEU A 252 -0.74 11.90 0.02
C LEU A 252 0.67 11.54 -0.43
N MET A 253 0.80 10.87 -1.59
CA MET A 253 2.09 10.53 -2.18
C MET A 253 2.95 11.76 -2.44
N LEU A 254 2.37 12.83 -2.99
CA LEU A 254 3.11 14.06 -3.30
C LEU A 254 3.58 14.75 -2.01
N GLN A 255 2.75 14.73 -0.97
CA GLN A 255 3.11 15.27 0.35
C GLN A 255 4.26 14.47 0.98
N MET A 256 4.20 13.14 0.93
CA MET A 256 5.28 12.27 1.41
C MET A 256 6.58 12.51 0.63
N ALA A 257 6.51 12.57 -0.70
CA ALA A 257 7.67 12.84 -1.55
C ALA A 257 8.30 14.21 -1.24
N GLY A 258 7.49 15.25 -1.06
CA GLY A 258 7.96 16.59 -0.66
C GLY A 258 8.64 16.59 0.70
N ALA A 259 8.08 15.89 1.68
CA ALA A 259 8.68 15.75 3.01
C ALA A 259 10.01 14.99 2.97
N ILE A 260 10.08 13.88 2.22
CA ILE A 260 11.31 13.11 2.01
C ILE A 260 12.38 13.99 1.34
N VAL A 261 12.06 14.67 0.24
CA VAL A 261 13.01 15.55 -0.45
C VAL A 261 13.51 16.67 0.46
N THR A 262 12.63 17.26 1.27
CA THR A 262 13.01 18.31 2.22
C THR A 262 13.97 17.78 3.28
N TYR A 263 13.67 16.60 3.85
CA TYR A 263 14.54 15.91 4.79
C TYR A 263 15.91 15.61 4.17
N GLU A 264 15.94 15.07 2.96
CA GLU A 264 17.19 14.74 2.26
C GLU A 264 18.04 15.97 1.93
N LEU A 265 17.41 17.07 1.49
CA LEU A 265 18.13 18.31 1.23
C LEU A 265 18.80 18.85 2.50
N VAL A 266 18.11 18.81 3.63
CA VAL A 266 18.67 19.19 4.93
C VAL A 266 19.81 18.26 5.32
N LEU A 267 19.62 16.95 5.17
CA LEU A 267 20.62 15.94 5.49
C LEU A 267 21.90 16.11 4.66
N ILE A 268 21.78 16.36 3.35
CA ILE A 268 22.92 16.63 2.45
C ILE A 268 23.70 17.88 2.88
N GLN A 269 22.99 18.93 3.34
CA GLN A 269 23.65 20.15 3.82
C GLN A 269 24.50 19.89 5.07
N PHE A 270 24.03 19.04 5.99
CA PHE A 270 24.80 18.65 7.17
C PHE A 270 25.91 17.66 6.85
N TYR A 271 25.68 16.73 5.92
CA TYR A 271 26.68 15.76 5.50
C TYR A 271 27.88 16.42 4.82
N LYS A 272 27.65 17.39 3.92
CA LYS A 272 28.72 18.16 3.25
C LYS A 272 29.52 19.10 4.19
N ARG A 273 29.02 19.36 5.39
CA ARG A 273 29.69 20.21 6.40
C ARG A 273 30.60 19.41 7.35
N ARG A 274 30.60 18.08 7.26
CA ARG A 274 31.62 17.22 7.86
C ARG A 274 32.73 16.95 6.86
#